data_AF-A0A973MVM0-F1
#
_entry.id   AF-A0A973MVM0-F1
#
_cell.length_a   1.000
_cell.length_b   1.000
_cell.length_c   1.000
_cell.angle_alpha   90.00
_cell.angle_beta   90.00
_cell.angle_gamma   90.00
#
_symmetry.space_group_name_H-M   'P 1'
#
loop_
_entity.id
_entity.type
_entity.pdbx_description
1 polymer ?
#
loop_
_entity_poly.entity_id
_entity_poly.type
_entity_poly.pdbx_seq_one_letter_code
_entity_poly.pdbx_strand_id
1 'polypeptide(L)'
;MRTLRRKLAITVLAAAALLGGLAVPGSAYASGDKFVTLRVCSGSTETVKFFFVGENQYGDWSGSRFWEIAPKGCTTASGYWWKAGQSVEFHHRKPSTGWRWEPRLISYNDTKDAAVYDLWIG
;
A
#
# COMPACT_ATOMS: atom_id res chain seq x y z
N MET A 1 -11.12 16.19 -50.91
CA MET A 1 -10.24 17.12 -50.18
C MET A 1 -10.25 16.74 -48.71
N ARG A 2 -9.07 16.48 -48.13
CA ARG A 2 -8.88 16.25 -46.71
C ARG A 2 -9.11 17.57 -45.97
N THR A 3 -10.06 17.62 -45.05
CA THR A 3 -10.09 18.64 -44.00
C THR A 3 -10.79 18.04 -42.78
N LEU A 4 -10.05 17.52 -41.80
CA LEU A 4 -9.45 18.25 -40.67
C LEU A 4 -10.43 19.21 -39.96
N ARG A 5 -10.57 18.91 -38.66
CA ARG A 5 -10.73 19.82 -37.52
C ARG A 5 -12.15 20.08 -36.99
N ARG A 6 -12.37 19.42 -35.84
CA ARG A 6 -12.77 20.01 -34.55
C ARG A 6 -14.02 20.91 -34.57
N LYS A 7 -15.14 20.35 -34.11
CA LYS A 7 -16.17 21.05 -33.32
C LYS A 7 -16.70 20.02 -32.31
N LEU A 8 -16.44 20.25 -31.02
CA LEU A 8 -17.44 20.80 -30.10
C LEU A 8 -18.72 19.97 -30.13
N ALA A 9 -19.03 19.30 -29.03
CA ALA A 9 -20.11 19.75 -28.16
C ALA A 9 -20.49 18.62 -27.22
N ILE A 10 -20.35 18.92 -25.94
CA ILE A 10 -21.09 18.31 -24.84
C ILE A 10 -22.56 18.20 -25.27
N THR A 11 -23.14 17.01 -25.18
CA THR A 11 -24.59 16.88 -25.03
C THR A 11 -24.88 15.87 -23.93
N VAL A 12 -25.73 16.36 -23.03
CA VAL A 12 -26.08 15.84 -21.72
C VAL A 12 -27.04 14.67 -21.84
N LEU A 13 -26.76 13.67 -20.98
CA LEU A 13 -27.67 12.75 -20.29
C LEU A 13 -29.16 12.76 -20.69
N ALA A 14 -29.65 11.56 -21.01
CA ALA A 14 -30.94 11.09 -20.54
C ALA A 14 -30.84 9.60 -20.21
N ALA A 15 -31.11 9.27 -18.95
CA ALA A 15 -31.13 7.94 -18.40
C ALA A 15 -32.47 7.24 -18.74
N ALA A 16 -32.44 5.93 -18.98
CA ALA A 16 -33.43 5.01 -18.43
C ALA A 16 -32.96 3.56 -18.64
N ALA A 17 -33.02 2.81 -17.55
CA ALA A 17 -32.73 1.38 -17.48
C ALA A 17 -33.64 0.56 -18.41
N LEU A 18 -33.05 -0.03 -19.45
CA LEU A 18 -33.58 -1.15 -20.21
C LEU A 18 -32.39 -1.98 -20.72
N LEU A 19 -32.38 -3.26 -20.36
CA LEU A 19 -31.77 -4.38 -21.09
C LEU A 19 -30.23 -4.42 -21.24
N GLY A 20 -29.66 -5.44 -20.61
CA GLY A 20 -28.67 -6.33 -21.22
C GLY A 20 -27.44 -5.69 -21.87
N GLY A 21 -26.34 -5.67 -21.11
CA GLY A 21 -25.03 -5.38 -21.69
C GLY A 21 -24.11 -4.81 -20.63
N LEU A 22 -23.42 -5.71 -19.93
CA LEU A 22 -22.24 -5.51 -19.10
C LEU A 22 -21.48 -4.20 -19.40
N ALA A 23 -21.86 -3.11 -18.73
CA ALA A 23 -20.99 -1.99 -18.54
C ALA A 23 -20.00 -2.40 -17.44
N VAL A 24 -19.03 -3.24 -17.83
CA VAL A 24 -17.81 -3.42 -17.04
C VAL A 24 -17.25 -2.00 -16.89
N PRO A 25 -17.11 -1.47 -15.67
CA PRO A 25 -16.30 -0.28 -15.49
C PRO A 25 -14.95 -0.63 -16.09
N GLY A 26 -14.57 0.06 -17.16
CA GLY A 26 -13.22 -0.03 -17.69
C GLY A 26 -12.31 0.45 -16.58
N SER A 27 -11.86 -0.48 -15.73
CA SER A 27 -10.80 -0.26 -14.79
C SER A 27 -9.56 -0.05 -15.64
N ALA A 28 -9.29 1.22 -15.93
CA ALA A 28 -8.03 1.66 -16.47
C ALA A 28 -6.95 1.43 -15.39
N TYR A 29 -6.59 0.17 -15.14
CA TYR A 29 -5.38 -0.19 -14.40
C TYR A 29 -4.21 -0.04 -15.37
N ALA A 30 -3.60 1.14 -15.37
CA ALA A 30 -2.21 1.34 -15.77
C ALA A 30 -1.75 2.75 -15.39
N SER A 31 -1.28 2.90 -14.14
CA SER A 31 -0.31 3.95 -13.81
C SER A 31 0.54 3.53 -12.62
N GLY A 32 1.55 2.68 -12.87
CA GLY A 32 2.80 2.67 -12.10
C GLY A 32 2.75 2.51 -10.58
N ASP A 33 1.74 1.85 -10.02
CA ASP A 33 1.74 1.55 -8.59
C ASP A 33 2.99 0.75 -8.22
N LYS A 34 3.64 1.14 -7.12
CA LYS A 34 4.84 0.47 -6.60
C LYS A 34 4.46 -0.28 -5.34
N PHE A 35 4.97 -1.50 -5.21
CA PHE A 35 4.73 -2.33 -4.04
C PHE A 35 6.03 -2.73 -3.39
N VAL A 36 6.03 -2.78 -2.06
CA VAL A 36 7.26 -2.90 -1.28
C VAL A 36 7.11 -3.97 -0.20
N THR A 37 8.22 -4.64 0.08
CA THR A 37 8.35 -5.44 1.31
C THR A 37 8.90 -4.53 2.41
N LEU A 38 8.32 -4.58 3.61
CA LEU A 38 8.78 -3.76 4.74
C LEU A 38 9.86 -4.51 5.53
N ARG A 39 10.96 -3.82 5.86
CA ARG A 39 11.96 -4.28 6.81
C ARG A 39 11.99 -3.34 8.00
N VAL A 40 11.90 -3.89 9.19
CA VAL A 40 11.82 -3.12 10.43
C VAL A 40 13.09 -3.33 11.24
N CYS A 41 13.77 -2.24 11.57
CA CYS A 41 14.96 -2.23 12.41
C CYS A 41 14.62 -1.60 13.76
N SER A 42 15.15 -2.16 14.85
CA SER A 42 14.98 -1.61 16.20
C SER A 42 16.30 -1.48 16.93
N GLY A 43 16.49 -0.33 17.59
CA GLY A 43 17.60 -0.09 18.52
C GLY A 43 17.39 -0.67 19.92
N SER A 44 16.23 -1.29 20.19
CA SER A 44 15.89 -1.83 21.50
C SER A 44 16.80 -2.99 21.90
N THR A 45 17.07 -3.10 23.21
CA THR A 45 17.74 -4.27 23.81
C THR A 45 16.79 -5.44 24.07
N GLU A 46 15.50 -5.28 23.80
CA GLU A 46 14.47 -6.30 23.97
C GLU A 46 13.99 -6.81 22.62
N THR A 47 13.44 -8.03 22.57
CA THR A 47 12.77 -8.55 21.38
C THR A 47 11.48 -7.76 21.12
N VAL A 48 11.32 -7.21 19.92
CA VAL A 48 10.13 -6.44 19.54
C VAL A 48 9.21 -7.30 18.68
N LYS A 49 7.94 -7.42 19.07
CA LYS A 49 6.89 -8.04 18.24
C LYS A 49 6.23 -7.00 17.37
N PHE A 50 5.92 -7.30 16.11
CA PHE A 50 5.19 -6.37 15.25
C PHE A 50 4.35 -7.06 14.19
N PHE A 51 3.39 -6.31 13.63
CA PHE A 51 2.64 -6.64 12.42
C PHE A 51 2.19 -5.35 11.72
N PHE A 52 1.75 -5.49 10.47
CA PHE A 52 1.24 -4.39 9.66
C PHE A 52 -0.20 -4.64 9.24
N VAL A 53 -0.96 -3.56 9.02
CA VAL A 53 -2.24 -3.60 8.31
C VAL A 53 -2.25 -2.48 7.26
N GLY A 54 -2.75 -2.74 6.07
CA GLY A 54 -2.82 -1.73 5.01
C GLY A 54 -3.31 -2.27 3.67
N GLU A 55 -3.25 -1.44 2.62
CA GLU A 55 -3.57 -1.84 1.25
C GLU A 55 -2.41 -2.65 0.63
N ASN A 56 -2.73 -3.86 0.18
CA ASN A 56 -1.77 -4.77 -0.44
C ASN A 56 -1.72 -4.63 -1.98
N GLN A 57 -0.92 -5.46 -2.64
CA GLN A 57 -0.78 -5.48 -4.11
C GLN A 57 -2.02 -5.90 -4.90
N TYR A 58 -3.03 -6.45 -4.22
CA TYR A 58 -4.32 -6.83 -4.81
C TYR A 58 -5.39 -5.75 -4.60
N GLY A 59 -5.04 -4.64 -3.93
CA GLY A 59 -5.99 -3.59 -3.56
C GLY A 59 -6.82 -3.92 -2.32
N ASP A 60 -6.49 -5.00 -1.61
CA ASP A 60 -7.20 -5.40 -0.40
C ASP A 60 -6.58 -4.76 0.84
N TRP A 61 -7.44 -4.35 1.78
CA TRP A 61 -7.00 -3.97 3.12
C TRP A 61 -6.79 -5.23 3.98
N SER A 62 -5.54 -5.56 4.28
CA SER A 62 -5.18 -6.83 4.93
C SER A 62 -4.10 -6.66 5.99
N GLY A 63 -4.01 -7.64 6.90
CA GLY A 63 -3.01 -7.70 7.97
C GLY A 63 -1.91 -8.72 7.68
N SER A 64 -0.68 -8.42 8.09
CA SER A 64 0.39 -9.41 8.10
C SER A 64 0.26 -10.39 9.27
N ARG A 65 1.00 -11.50 9.19
CA ARG A 65 1.32 -12.28 10.39
C ARG A 65 2.15 -11.46 11.39
N PHE A 66 2.30 -11.99 12.59
CA PHE A 66 3.24 -11.47 13.57
C PHE A 66 4.68 -11.83 13.21
N TRP A 67 5.57 -10.88 13.50
CA TRP A 67 7.01 -10.96 13.33
C TRP A 67 7.71 -10.55 14.63
N GLU A 68 8.96 -10.96 14.76
CA GLU A 68 9.84 -10.62 15.87
C GLU A 68 11.13 -10.00 15.35
N ILE A 69 11.60 -8.95 16.02
CA ILE A 69 12.91 -8.32 15.80
C ILE A 69 13.78 -8.70 16.98
N ALA A 70 14.93 -9.33 16.71
CA ALA A 70 15.93 -9.60 17.73
C ALA A 70 16.48 -8.29 18.31
N PRO A 71 17.00 -8.28 19.56
CA PRO A 71 17.64 -7.11 20.15
C PRO A 71 18.66 -6.47 19.20
N LYS A 72 18.57 -5.16 19.01
CA LYS A 72 19.43 -4.35 18.12
C LYS A 72 19.49 -4.87 16.67
N GLY A 73 18.41 -5.50 16.19
CA GLY A 73 18.36 -6.16 14.89
C GLY A 73 17.36 -5.56 13.92
N CYS A 74 17.22 -6.24 12.78
CA CYS A 74 16.21 -5.96 11.76
C CYS A 74 15.51 -7.25 11.32
N THR A 75 14.22 -7.15 11.01
CA THR A 75 13.43 -8.26 10.44
C THR A 75 12.66 -7.80 9.23
N THR A 76 12.76 -8.55 8.13
CA THR A 76 11.98 -8.32 6.90
C THR A 76 10.65 -9.07 6.98
N ALA A 77 9.54 -8.37 6.82
CA ALA A 77 8.19 -8.94 6.76
C ALA A 77 7.89 -9.50 5.36
N SER A 78 8.60 -10.55 4.98
CA SER A 78 8.52 -11.15 3.64
C SER A 78 7.16 -11.80 3.35
N GLY A 79 6.80 -11.87 2.06
CA GLY A 79 5.53 -12.43 1.59
C GLY A 79 4.35 -11.47 1.65
N TYR A 80 4.57 -10.22 2.08
CA TYR A 80 3.58 -9.15 2.10
C TYR A 80 4.11 -7.97 1.29
N TRP A 81 3.26 -7.44 0.42
CA TRP A 81 3.59 -6.33 -0.47
C TRP A 81 2.61 -5.19 -0.24
N TRP A 82 3.13 -4.04 0.17
CA TRP A 82 2.33 -2.89 0.54
C TRP A 82 2.47 -1.79 -0.50
N LYS A 83 1.36 -1.10 -0.77
CA LYS A 83 1.33 -0.02 -1.76
C LYS A 83 2.13 1.18 -1.30
N ALA A 84 3.09 1.62 -2.10
CA ALA A 84 3.81 2.86 -1.87
C ALA A 84 2.93 4.08 -2.13
N GLY A 85 3.20 5.18 -1.44
CA GLY A 85 2.36 6.38 -1.44
C GLY A 85 1.16 6.30 -0.51
N GLN A 86 1.01 5.20 0.22
CA GLN A 86 -0.01 4.98 1.24
C GLN A 86 0.64 4.75 2.61
N SER A 87 -0.15 4.90 3.66
CA SER A 87 0.26 4.56 5.02
C SER A 87 -0.17 3.15 5.38
N VAL A 88 0.71 2.44 6.06
CA VAL A 88 0.36 1.21 6.78
C VAL A 88 0.14 1.53 8.25
N GLU A 89 -0.77 0.81 8.88
CA GLU A 89 -0.86 0.71 10.33
C GLU A 89 0.30 -0.15 10.84
N PHE A 90 1.22 0.46 11.58
CA PHE A 90 2.34 -0.24 12.18
C PHE A 90 2.08 -0.51 13.65
N HIS A 91 1.83 -1.77 13.97
CA HIS A 91 1.57 -2.23 15.32
C HIS A 91 2.83 -2.91 15.85
N HIS A 92 3.35 -2.46 16.99
CA HIS A 92 4.54 -3.04 17.60
C HIS A 92 4.44 -3.11 19.12
N ARG A 93 5.20 -4.03 19.72
CA ARG A 93 5.23 -4.26 21.16
C ARG A 93 6.64 -4.54 21.64
N LYS A 94 7.09 -3.74 22.60
CA LYS A 94 8.21 -4.09 23.49
C LYS A 94 7.64 -4.75 24.75
N PRO A 95 8.32 -5.74 25.36
CA PRO A 95 7.86 -6.36 26.60
C PRO A 95 7.63 -5.32 27.72
N SER A 96 8.54 -4.36 27.85
CA SER A 96 8.49 -3.29 28.85
C SER A 96 7.37 -2.25 28.67
N THR A 97 6.99 -1.92 27.42
CA THR A 97 6.05 -0.81 27.14
C THR A 97 4.68 -1.24 26.63
N GLY A 98 4.47 -2.52 26.37
CA GLY A 98 3.23 -3.03 25.79
C GLY A 98 3.05 -2.68 24.30
N TRP A 99 1.83 -2.90 23.81
CA TRP A 99 1.44 -2.64 22.42
C TRP A 99 1.31 -1.14 22.15
N ARG A 100 1.80 -0.74 20.98
CA ARG A 100 1.70 0.61 20.42
C ARG A 100 1.35 0.50 18.94
N TRP A 101 0.70 1.54 18.46
CA TRP A 101 0.33 1.68 17.06
C TRP A 101 0.69 3.08 16.57
N GLU A 102 1.15 3.15 15.33
CA GLU A 102 1.37 4.41 14.62
C GLU A 102 1.18 4.21 13.11
N PRO A 103 0.67 5.22 12.38
CA PRO A 103 0.66 5.19 10.93
C PRO A 103 2.09 5.40 10.38
N ARG A 104 2.50 4.58 9.42
CA ARG A 104 3.79 4.69 8.73
C ARG A 104 3.58 4.87 7.24
N LEU A 105 3.90 6.06 6.74
CA LEU A 105 3.88 6.36 5.31
C LEU A 105 4.98 5.60 4.59
N ILE A 106 4.62 4.91 3.51
CA ILE A 106 5.58 4.35 2.55
C ILE A 106 5.78 5.40 1.46
N SER A 107 6.96 6.00 1.39
CA SER A 107 7.21 7.04 0.37
C SER A 107 7.16 6.45 -1.04
N TYR A 108 6.28 6.99 -1.89
CA TYR A 108 6.24 6.62 -3.31
C TYR A 108 7.47 7.09 -4.08
N ASN A 109 7.98 8.28 -3.76
CA ASN A 109 9.07 8.92 -4.49
C ASN A 109 10.43 8.28 -4.16
N ASP A 110 10.61 7.85 -2.91
CA ASP A 110 11.89 7.30 -2.44
C ASP A 110 12.00 5.78 -2.63
N THR A 111 10.95 5.15 -3.18
CA THR A 111 10.90 3.70 -3.35
C THR A 111 10.86 3.29 -4.82
N LYS A 112 11.52 2.16 -5.12
CA LYS A 112 11.40 1.45 -6.40
C LYS A 112 10.38 0.34 -6.25
N ASP A 113 9.72 -0.03 -7.34
CA ASP A 113 8.82 -1.18 -7.32
C ASP A 113 9.58 -2.46 -6.95
N ALA A 114 8.89 -3.36 -6.24
CA ALA A 114 9.42 -4.58 -5.66
C ALA A 114 10.61 -4.40 -4.67
N ALA A 115 10.81 -3.21 -4.12
CA ALA A 115 11.94 -2.94 -3.21
C ALA A 115 11.67 -3.33 -1.75
N VAL A 116 12.74 -3.33 -0.95
CA VAL A 116 12.67 -3.35 0.52
C VAL A 116 12.65 -1.90 1.02
N TYR A 117 11.64 -1.56 1.83
CA TYR A 117 11.52 -0.26 2.47
C TYR A 117 11.80 -0.37 3.98
N ASP A 118 12.75 0.42 4.46
CA ASP A 118 13.24 0.35 5.83
C ASP A 118 12.43 1.26 6.76
N LEU A 119 11.98 0.69 7.88
CA LEU A 119 11.33 1.39 8.98
C LEU A 119 12.16 1.24 10.25
N TRP A 120 12.30 2.32 11.00
CA TRP A 120 13.06 2.35 12.25
C TRP A 120 12.16 2.55 13.46
N ILE A 121 12.38 1.72 14.49
CA ILE A 121 11.79 1.84 15.82
C ILE A 121 12.88 2.25 16.81
N GLY A 122 12.71 3.40 17.47
CA GLY A 122 13.52 3.81 18.62
C GLY A 122 13.14 3.02 19.87
#